data_AF-A0A6C0IQU7-F1
#
_entry.id   AF-A0A6C0IQU7-F1
#
_cell.length_a   1.000
_cell.length_b   1.000
_cell.length_c   1.000
_cell.angle_alpha   90.00
_cell.angle_beta   90.00
_cell.angle_gamma   90.00
#
_symmetry.space_group_name_H-M   'P 1'
#
loop_
_entity.id
_entity.type
_entity.pdbx_description
1 polymer ?
#
loop_
_entity_poly.entity_id
_entity_poly.type
_entity_poly.pdbx_seq_one_letter_code
_entity_poly.pdbx_strand_id
1 'polypeptide(L)'
;MQSHFSKDNVLRNEYVLTHRLYNEGIPCPDVISYDETSKTLVLTKINGMSIADFYGDSDEATPTIIFDQIRDIIKELFIKHICYPDITGYNFMIDENEKVWIIDFGHAYVVSPTKPMDEFVIKFMNGHNAWNPEFR
;
A
#
# COMPACT_ATOMS: atom_id res chain seq x y z
N MET A 1 20.81 9.36 -10.30
CA MET A 1 19.75 8.41 -9.89
C MET A 1 18.43 9.15 -9.91
N GLN A 2 17.39 8.56 -10.50
CA GLN A 2 16.07 9.19 -10.54
C GLN A 2 15.48 9.18 -9.12
N SER A 3 15.17 10.36 -8.59
CA SER A 3 14.67 10.56 -7.22
C SER A 3 13.16 10.40 -7.08
N HIS A 4 12.46 10.19 -8.20
CA HIS A 4 11.01 10.16 -8.27
C HIS A 4 10.52 8.98 -9.13
N PHE A 5 9.28 8.60 -8.90
CA PHE A 5 8.50 7.65 -9.69
C PHE A 5 7.27 8.37 -10.25
N SER A 6 6.89 8.08 -11.49
CA SER A 6 5.71 8.67 -12.13
C SER A 6 4.73 7.57 -12.50
N LYS A 7 3.47 7.75 -12.12
CA LYS A 7 2.36 6.86 -12.43
C LYS A 7 1.32 7.63 -13.26
N ASP A 8 0.91 7.06 -14.37
CA ASP A 8 -0.11 7.63 -15.25
C ASP A 8 -1.49 7.02 -14.97
N ASN A 9 -2.55 7.68 -15.47
CA ASN A 9 -3.95 7.27 -15.30
C ASN A 9 -4.41 7.17 -13.83
N VAL A 10 -3.80 7.96 -12.94
CA VAL A 10 -4.12 7.97 -11.52
C VAL A 10 -5.41 8.76 -11.27
N LEU A 11 -6.33 8.16 -10.52
CA LEU A 11 -7.55 8.86 -10.10
C LEU A 11 -7.26 9.77 -8.92
N ARG A 12 -8.00 10.88 -8.86
CA ARG A 12 -7.93 11.85 -7.76
C ARG A 12 -8.02 11.24 -6.36
N ASN A 13 -8.79 10.16 -6.20
CA ASN A 13 -8.91 9.46 -4.91
C ASN A 13 -7.57 8.88 -4.43
N GLU A 14 -6.81 8.24 -5.31
CA GLU A 14 -5.50 7.68 -4.99
C GLU A 14 -4.51 8.78 -4.59
N TYR A 15 -4.49 9.89 -5.33
CA TYR A 15 -3.71 11.09 -4.96
C TYR A 15 -4.08 11.60 -3.56
N VAL A 16 -5.37 11.84 -3.30
CA VAL A 16 -5.85 12.40 -2.04
C VAL A 16 -5.51 11.48 -0.86
N LEU A 17 -5.72 10.18 -1.01
CA LEU A 17 -5.39 9.21 0.03
C LEU A 17 -3.89 9.14 0.29
N THR A 18 -3.07 9.02 -0.76
CA THR A 18 -1.61 8.95 -0.63
C THR A 18 -1.07 10.19 0.08
N HIS A 19 -1.45 11.39 -0.39
CA HIS A 19 -0.99 12.64 0.20
C HIS A 19 -1.43 12.81 1.66
N ARG A 20 -2.69 12.46 1.98
CA ARG A 20 -3.19 12.51 3.35
C ARG A 20 -2.43 11.54 4.26
N LEU A 21 -2.26 10.29 3.84
CA LEU A 21 -1.69 9.24 4.66
C LEU A 21 -0.20 9.47 4.93
N TYR A 22 0.55 9.96 3.94
CA TYR A 22 1.93 10.39 4.14
C TYR A 22 2.04 11.44 5.26
N ASN A 23 1.21 12.49 5.20
CA ASN A 23 1.17 13.55 6.21
C ASN A 23 0.73 13.06 7.60
N GLU A 24 -0.01 11.96 7.65
CA GLU A 24 -0.43 11.30 8.91
C GLU A 24 0.58 10.26 9.42
N GLY A 25 1.75 10.14 8.78
CA GLY A 25 2.86 9.30 9.24
C GLY A 25 2.82 7.84 8.75
N ILE A 26 1.92 7.50 7.82
CA ILE A 26 1.93 6.17 7.19
C ILE A 26 3.21 6.04 6.35
N PRO A 27 3.94 4.90 6.42
CA PRO A 27 5.13 4.67 5.62
C PRO A 27 4.75 4.42 4.15
N CYS A 28 4.45 5.49 3.43
CA CYS A 28 4.20 5.48 1.99
C CYS A 28 5.04 6.56 1.28
N PRO A 29 5.09 6.58 -0.06
CA PRO A 29 5.76 7.65 -0.80
C PRO A 29 5.11 9.02 -0.55
N ASP A 30 5.94 10.06 -0.52
CA ASP A 30 5.45 11.45 -0.56
C ASP A 30 4.99 11.81 -1.98
N VAL A 31 3.97 12.65 -2.06
CA VAL A 31 3.46 13.19 -3.32
C VAL A 31 4.23 14.45 -3.69
N ILE A 32 4.97 14.39 -4.79
CA ILE A 32 5.70 15.54 -5.34
C ILE A 32 4.74 16.44 -6.13
N SER A 33 3.90 15.85 -6.98
CA SER A 33 2.91 16.57 -7.77
C SER A 33 1.83 15.65 -8.32
N TYR A 34 0.65 16.20 -8.56
CA TYR A 34 -0.42 15.51 -9.28
C TYR A 34 -1.05 16.47 -10.30
N ASP A 35 -1.11 16.05 -11.56
CA ASP A 35 -1.78 16.76 -12.65
C ASP A 35 -3.15 16.12 -12.91
N GLU A 36 -4.22 16.85 -12.58
CA GLU A 36 -5.61 16.38 -12.77
C GLU A 36 -6.01 16.24 -14.25
N THR A 37 -5.35 16.98 -15.16
CA THR A 37 -5.65 16.94 -16.60
C THR A 37 -5.03 15.71 -17.25
N SER A 38 -3.73 15.48 -17.00
CA SER A 38 -3.03 14.31 -17.54
C SER A 38 -3.23 13.04 -16.70
N LYS A 39 -3.76 13.18 -15.47
CA LYS A 39 -3.87 12.10 -14.46
C LYS A 39 -2.51 11.49 -14.12
N THR A 40 -1.48 12.33 -14.04
CA THR A 40 -0.12 11.90 -13.73
C THR A 40 0.20 12.23 -12.28
N LEU A 41 0.55 11.21 -11.49
CA LEU A 41 1.00 11.32 -10.12
C LEU A 41 2.50 11.09 -10.05
N VAL A 42 3.23 12.05 -9.48
CA VAL A 42 4.67 11.96 -9.26
C VAL A 42 4.92 11.79 -7.76
N LEU A 43 5.65 10.75 -7.41
CA LEU A 43 5.94 10.32 -6.04
C LEU A 43 7.45 10.33 -5.77
N THR A 44 7.84 10.49 -4.51
CA THR A 44 9.22 10.18 -4.11
C THR A 44 9.51 8.70 -4.35
N LYS A 45 10.68 8.39 -4.90
CA LYS A 45 11.08 7.00 -5.11
C LYS A 45 11.49 6.36 -3.78
N ILE A 46 10.91 5.20 -3.46
CA ILE A 46 11.39 4.34 -2.37
C ILE A 46 12.59 3.54 -2.89
N ASN A 47 13.73 3.62 -2.19
CA ASN A 47 14.92 2.84 -2.51
C ASN A 47 14.78 1.44 -1.92
N GLY A 48 14.20 0.54 -2.69
CA GLY A 48 13.91 -0.82 -2.27
C GLY A 48 13.40 -1.68 -3.41
N MET A 49 12.92 -2.87 -3.06
CA MET A 49 12.24 -3.78 -3.99
C MET A 49 10.84 -4.08 -3.47
N SER A 50 9.94 -4.53 -4.35
CA SER A 50 8.67 -5.08 -3.86
C SER A 50 8.94 -6.35 -3.05
N ILE A 51 8.06 -6.69 -2.11
CA ILE A 51 8.18 -7.91 -1.32
C ILE A 51 8.11 -9.13 -2.25
N ALA A 52 7.26 -9.11 -3.26
CA ALA A 52 7.15 -10.18 -4.27
C ALA A 52 8.45 -10.35 -5.07
N ASP A 53 9.13 -9.27 -5.45
CA ASP A 53 10.42 -9.37 -6.15
C ASP A 53 11.54 -9.87 -5.23
N PHE A 54 11.49 -9.53 -3.94
CA PHE A 54 12.55 -9.86 -2.98
C PHE A 54 12.45 -11.28 -2.42
N TYR A 55 11.26 -11.69 -2.00
CA TYR A 55 11.00 -12.98 -1.38
C TYR A 55 10.32 -13.98 -2.33
N GLY A 56 9.66 -13.51 -3.38
CA GLY A 56 8.77 -14.29 -4.22
C GLY A 56 7.30 -14.00 -3.93
N ASP A 57 6.44 -14.41 -4.85
CA ASP A 57 5.00 -14.09 -4.82
C ASP A 57 4.17 -15.13 -4.03
N SER A 58 4.77 -16.16 -3.43
CA SER A 58 4.03 -17.12 -2.60
C SER A 58 3.90 -16.65 -1.16
N ASP A 59 2.84 -17.10 -0.48
CA ASP A 59 2.58 -16.73 0.92
C ASP A 59 3.71 -17.26 1.83
N GLU A 60 4.18 -18.48 1.57
CA GLU A 60 5.20 -19.17 2.35
C GLU A 60 6.61 -18.60 2.18
N ALA A 61 6.86 -17.90 1.06
CA ALA A 61 8.16 -17.32 0.78
C ALA A 61 8.40 -16.04 1.60
N THR A 62 7.33 -15.37 2.04
CA THR A 62 7.41 -14.12 2.79
C THR A 62 7.57 -14.39 4.29
N PRO A 63 8.62 -13.87 4.95
CA PRO A 63 8.82 -14.06 6.38
C PRO A 63 7.67 -13.49 7.22
N THR A 64 7.34 -14.14 8.34
CA THR A 64 6.29 -13.68 9.26
C THR A 64 6.52 -12.26 9.77
N ILE A 65 7.77 -11.88 10.05
CA ILE A 65 8.11 -10.52 10.50
C ILE A 65 7.73 -9.44 9.47
N ILE A 66 7.75 -9.78 8.18
CA ILE A 66 7.32 -8.87 7.12
C ILE A 66 5.80 -8.74 7.11
N PHE A 67 5.07 -9.84 7.25
CA PHE A 67 3.61 -9.79 7.45
C PHE A 67 3.22 -9.01 8.71
N ASP A 68 4.00 -9.08 9.78
CA ASP A 68 3.78 -8.31 11.01
C ASP A 68 3.89 -6.81 10.76
N GLN A 69 4.94 -6.36 10.05
CA GLN A 69 5.08 -4.95 9.66
C GLN A 69 3.93 -4.48 8.75
N ILE A 70 3.55 -5.27 7.74
CA ILE A 70 2.41 -4.96 6.87
C ILE A 70 1.14 -4.84 7.70
N ARG A 71 0.91 -5.75 8.65
CA ARG A 71 -0.27 -5.74 9.51
C ARG A 71 -0.34 -4.51 10.37
N ASP A 72 0.77 -4.04 10.90
CA ASP A 72 0.78 -2.80 11.68
C ASP A 72 0.36 -1.61 10.80
N ILE A 73 0.84 -1.53 9.56
CA ILE A 73 0.37 -0.54 8.58
C ILE A 73 -1.13 -0.67 8.32
N ILE A 74 -1.64 -1.88 8.04
CA ILE A 74 -3.06 -2.12 7.76
C ILE A 74 -3.95 -1.78 8.96
N LYS A 75 -3.50 -2.05 10.19
CA LYS A 75 -4.21 -1.66 11.42
C LYS A 75 -4.28 -0.14 11.57
N GLU A 76 -3.22 0.58 11.25
CA GLU A 76 -3.23 2.04 11.25
C GLU A 76 -4.21 2.61 10.21
N LEU A 77 -4.28 2.02 9.02
CA LEU A 77 -5.29 2.38 8.00
C LEU A 77 -6.72 2.09 8.50
N PHE A 78 -6.91 0.94 9.16
CA PHE A 78 -8.20 0.55 9.73
C PHE A 78 -8.72 1.57 10.76
N ILE A 79 -7.86 2.00 11.68
CA ILE A 79 -8.18 3.02 12.70
C ILE A 79 -8.58 4.36 12.04
N LYS A 80 -8.02 4.66 10.87
CA LYS A 80 -8.32 5.85 10.06
C LYS A 80 -9.54 5.69 9.15
N HIS A 81 -10.28 4.57 9.27
CA HIS A 81 -11.41 4.19 8.44
C HIS A 81 -11.07 4.06 6.95
N ILE A 82 -9.85 3.58 6.64
CA ILE A 82 -9.39 3.31 5.28
C ILE A 82 -9.28 1.80 5.10
N CYS A 83 -9.95 1.29 4.07
CA CYS A 83 -9.80 -0.09 3.63
C CYS A 83 -8.77 -0.16 2.51
N TYR A 84 -7.79 -1.04 2.65
CA TYR A 84 -6.77 -1.34 1.66
C TYR A 84 -6.88 -2.82 1.27
N PRO A 85 -7.72 -3.18 0.29
CA PRO A 85 -8.04 -4.57 0.00
C PRO A 85 -6.94 -5.30 -0.79
N ASP A 86 -6.13 -4.57 -1.56
CA ASP A 86 -5.11 -5.12 -2.46
C ASP A 86 -3.81 -5.48 -1.70
N ILE A 87 -3.93 -6.38 -0.73
CA ILE A 87 -2.83 -6.87 0.09
C ILE A 87 -2.04 -7.91 -0.71
N THR A 88 -1.16 -7.47 -1.60
CA THR A 88 -0.30 -8.33 -2.44
C THR A 88 1.17 -7.95 -2.27
N GLY A 89 2.08 -8.89 -2.52
CA GLY A 89 3.53 -8.65 -2.36
C GLY A 89 4.09 -7.57 -3.28
N TYR A 90 3.38 -7.19 -4.36
CA TYR A 90 3.78 -6.12 -5.28
C TYR A 90 3.47 -4.72 -4.76
N ASN A 91 2.51 -4.59 -3.84
CA ASN A 91 2.04 -3.31 -3.30
C ASN A 91 2.73 -2.89 -1.99
N PHE A 92 3.71 -3.68 -1.56
CA PHE A 92 4.56 -3.36 -0.43
C PHE A 92 6.02 -3.42 -0.87
N MET A 93 6.79 -2.42 -0.46
CA MET A 93 8.21 -2.32 -0.73
C MET A 93 8.99 -2.58 0.55
N ILE A 94 10.15 -3.22 0.44
CA ILE A 94 11.14 -3.35 1.51
C ILE A 94 12.38 -2.54 1.14
N ASP A 95 12.80 -1.64 2.03
CA ASP A 95 14.02 -0.85 1.84
C ASP A 95 15.27 -1.56 2.37
N GLU A 96 16.44 -0.95 2.17
CA GLU A 96 17.73 -1.48 2.61
C GLU A 96 17.88 -1.67 4.13
N ASN A 97 16.98 -1.09 4.93
CA ASN A 97 16.94 -1.23 6.39
C ASN A 97 15.83 -2.21 6.84
N GLU A 98 15.32 -3.04 5.93
CA GLU A 98 14.22 -4.00 6.16
C GLU A 98 12.90 -3.35 6.61
N LYS A 99 12.74 -2.04 6.37
CA LYS A 99 11.49 -1.34 6.65
C LYS A 99 10.51 -1.53 5.51
N VAL A 100 9.29 -1.89 5.87
CA VAL A 100 8.18 -2.03 4.91
C VAL A 100 7.52 -0.66 4.65
N TRP A 101 7.22 -0.42 3.37
CA TRP A 101 6.47 0.72 2.87
C TRP A 101 5.26 0.22 2.07
N ILE A 102 4.12 0.89 2.20
CA ILE A 102 2.93 0.64 1.38
C ILE A 102 2.92 1.58 0.19
N ILE A 103 2.62 1.05 -1.00
CA ILE A 103 2.48 1.81 -2.24
C ILE A 103 1.10 1.53 -2.86
N ASP A 104 0.80 2.19 -3.98
CA ASP A 104 -0.43 1.99 -4.76
C ASP A 104 -1.75 2.02 -3.96
N PHE A 105 -2.37 3.19 -3.85
CA PHE A 105 -3.67 3.34 -3.20
C PHE A 105 -4.84 3.27 -4.18
N GLY A 106 -4.64 2.75 -5.40
CA GLY A 106 -5.65 2.73 -6.46
C GLY A 106 -6.94 1.99 -6.08
N HIS A 107 -6.81 0.90 -5.31
CA HIS A 107 -7.93 0.10 -4.81
C HIS A 107 -8.41 0.50 -3.41
N ALA A 108 -7.67 1.37 -2.73
CA ALA A 108 -8.01 1.81 -1.37
C ALA A 108 -9.20 2.77 -1.34
N TYR A 109 -9.95 2.77 -0.24
CA TYR A 109 -11.11 3.62 -0.08
C TYR A 109 -11.42 3.94 1.37
N VAL A 110 -12.10 5.07 1.59
CA VAL A 110 -12.70 5.39 2.89
C VAL A 110 -13.94 4.54 3.08
N VAL A 111 -14.03 3.86 4.22
CA VAL A 111 -15.13 2.96 4.56
C VAL A 111 -16.42 3.75 4.74
N SER A 112 -17.50 3.20 4.20
CA SER A 112 -18.84 3.77 4.31
C SER A 112 -19.88 2.65 4.45
N PRO A 113 -21.14 2.95 4.83
CA PRO A 113 -22.19 1.93 4.88
C PRO A 113 -22.42 1.19 3.56
N THR A 114 -22.10 1.82 2.42
CA THR A 114 -22.26 1.21 1.08
C THR A 114 -21.00 0.55 0.55
N LYS A 115 -19.84 0.79 1.19
CA LYS A 115 -18.56 0.16 0.88
C LYS A 115 -17.85 -0.19 2.20
N PRO A 116 -18.26 -1.29 2.84
CA PRO A 116 -17.75 -1.70 4.15
C PRO A 116 -16.29 -2.14 4.06
N MET A 117 -15.67 -2.38 5.21
CA MET A 117 -14.33 -2.99 5.27
C MET A 117 -14.33 -4.36 4.58
N ASP A 118 -13.30 -4.62 3.80
CA ASP A 118 -13.10 -5.88 3.10
C ASP A 118 -12.87 -7.05 4.08
N GLU A 119 -13.47 -8.22 3.80
CA GLU A 119 -13.37 -9.38 4.69
C GLU A 119 -11.94 -9.93 4.78
N PHE A 120 -11.17 -9.88 3.69
CA PHE A 120 -9.78 -10.29 3.69
C PHE A 120 -8.94 -9.37 4.57
N VAL A 121 -9.17 -8.05 4.51
CA VAL A 121 -8.50 -7.08 5.39
C VAL A 121 -8.76 -7.41 6.86
N ILE A 122 -10.00 -7.76 7.21
CA ILE A 122 -10.34 -8.19 8.58
C ILE A 122 -9.60 -9.47 8.97
N LYS A 123 -9.57 -10.49 8.09
CA LYS A 123 -8.83 -11.74 8.34
C LYS A 123 -7.33 -11.49 8.53
N PHE A 124 -6.74 -10.65 7.68
CA PHE A 124 -5.33 -10.29 7.71
C PHE A 124 -4.92 -9.63 9.03
N MET A 125 -5.71 -8.66 9.50
CA MET A 125 -5.50 -8.02 10.80
C MET A 125 -5.59 -8.99 11.98
N ASN A 126 -6.35 -10.08 11.83
CA ASN A 126 -6.51 -11.13 12.83
C ASN A 126 -5.46 -12.26 12.73
N GLY A 127 -4.37 -12.04 12.00
CA GLY A 127 -3.21 -12.93 11.96
C GLY A 127 -3.15 -13.87 10.75
N HIS A 128 -3.98 -13.66 9.74
CA HIS A 128 -3.89 -14.42 8.49
C HIS A 128 -2.70 -13.92 7.64
N ASN A 129 -1.63 -14.71 7.59
CA ASN A 129 -0.44 -14.45 6.77
C ASN A 129 -0.64 -15.01 5.35
N ALA A 130 -1.29 -14.25 4.48
CA ALA A 130 -1.45 -14.58 3.08
C ALA A 130 -1.61 -13.30 2.25
N TRP A 131 -1.37 -13.40 0.94
CA TRP A 131 -1.74 -12.36 -0.02
C TRP A 131 -3.22 -12.49 -0.42
N ASN A 132 -3.91 -11.37 -0.67
CA ASN A 132 -5.32 -11.39 -1.04
C ASN A 132 -5.52 -12.06 -2.40
N PRO A 133 -6.19 -13.22 -2.48
CA PRO A 133 -6.36 -13.95 -3.73
C PRO A 133 -7.24 -13.23 -4.76
N GLU A 134 -8.03 -12.23 -4.37
CA GLU A 134 -8.85 -11.45 -5.32
C GLU A 134 -8.03 -10.50 -6.20
N PHE A 135 -6.77 -10.26 -5.83
CA PHE A 135 -5.85 -9.33 -6.52
C PHE A 135 -4.63 -10.04 -7.13
N ARG A 136 -4.63 -11.38 -7.13
CA ARG A 136 -3.62 -12.23 -7.78
C ARG A 136 -4.05 -12.65 -9.19
#